data_AF-Q0W5R2-F1
#
_entry.id   AF-Q0W5R2-F1
#
_cell.length_a   1.000
_cell.length_b   1.000
_cell.length_c   1.000
_cell.angle_alpha   90.00
_cell.angle_beta   90.00
_cell.angle_gamma   90.00
#
_symmetry.space_group_name_H-M   'P 1'
#
loop_
_entity.id
_entity.type
_entity.pdbx_description
1 polymer ?
#
loop_
_entity_poly.entity_id
_entity_poly.type
_entity_poly.pdbx_seq_one_letter_code
_entity_poly.pdbx_strand_id
1 'polypeptide(L)'
;MDTTLCIAKKELADILNSKLVLIMLIFYVIVFVFSFNNSVSFRSENIGNLFMLFTYSTCYYSTLVAMSLGYSSFFAEMDGKAINTLLTKPLYRDTIINGKLLNALILSVGLFAFTTVLYILAILIYYNDPVEILSLFFNILPLMFFLSILCIIFFYSLTMMVCILIKDQVLSLFSSCLLWIILFYLINDNWFAGYVSYFFHSSELEYLICSFSPSWLVHSVLEQPDLLMATTVYGNTDLIKLSLYTFITVIITYIAFIRRDIN
;
A
#
# COMPACT_ATOMS: atom_id res chain seq x y z
N MET A 1 -17.69 -4.90 23.94
CA MET A 1 -16.58 -4.30 23.15
C MET A 1 -16.40 -5.06 21.82
N ASP A 2 -17.46 -5.66 21.27
CA ASP A 2 -17.31 -6.84 20.40
C ASP A 2 -17.92 -6.69 19.00
N THR A 3 -18.59 -5.58 18.71
CA THR A 3 -19.27 -5.38 17.42
C THR A 3 -18.30 -4.99 16.30
N THR A 4 -17.36 -4.09 16.55
CA THR A 4 -16.36 -3.65 15.54
C THR A 4 -15.42 -4.78 15.13
N LEU A 5 -14.97 -5.60 16.10
CA LEU A 5 -14.08 -6.73 15.85
C LEU A 5 -14.82 -7.88 15.17
N CYS A 6 -16.09 -8.10 15.49
CA CYS A 6 -16.95 -9.05 14.78
C CYS A 6 -17.17 -8.63 13.32
N ILE A 7 -17.42 -7.34 13.07
CA ILE A 7 -17.52 -6.78 11.70
C ILE A 7 -16.20 -6.98 10.95
N ALA A 8 -15.06 -6.60 11.55
CA ALA A 8 -13.76 -6.75 10.91
C ALA A 8 -13.44 -8.21 10.57
N LYS A 9 -13.74 -9.16 11.45
CA LYS A 9 -13.56 -10.61 11.19
C LYS A 9 -14.43 -11.10 10.04
N LYS A 10 -15.68 -10.65 9.97
CA LYS A 10 -16.60 -10.99 8.89
C LYS A 10 -16.09 -10.45 7.55
N GLU A 11 -15.77 -9.16 7.50
CA GLU A 11 -15.22 -8.50 6.31
C GLU A 11 -13.96 -9.19 5.82
N LEU A 12 -13.05 -9.55 6.73
CA LEU A 12 -11.82 -10.26 6.39
C LEU A 12 -12.11 -11.65 5.80
N ALA A 13 -13.06 -12.40 6.37
CA ALA A 13 -13.45 -13.71 5.86
C ALA A 13 -14.10 -13.63 4.47
N ASP A 14 -14.98 -12.66 4.25
CA ASP A 14 -15.65 -12.43 2.97
C ASP A 14 -14.62 -12.05 1.88
N ILE A 15 -13.64 -11.23 2.23
CA ILE A 15 -12.54 -10.83 1.35
C ILE A 15 -11.62 -12.02 1.01
N LEU A 16 -11.13 -12.76 2.01
CA LEU A 16 -10.20 -13.87 1.78
C LEU A 16 -10.83 -15.01 0.96
N ASN A 17 -12.15 -15.18 1.06
CA ASN A 17 -12.87 -16.19 0.29
C ASN A 17 -13.26 -15.70 -1.12
N SER A 18 -13.00 -14.43 -1.44
CA SER A 18 -13.28 -13.90 -2.77
C SER A 18 -12.28 -14.44 -3.80
N LYS A 19 -12.79 -14.88 -4.96
CA LYS A 19 -11.97 -15.35 -6.08
C LYS A 19 -10.98 -14.27 -6.54
N LEU A 20 -11.34 -13.00 -6.40
CA LEU A 20 -10.53 -11.85 -6.80
C LEU A 20 -9.25 -11.76 -5.96
N VAL A 21 -9.34 -11.87 -4.64
CA VAL A 21 -8.15 -11.82 -3.76
C VAL A 21 -7.22 -12.99 -4.02
N LEU A 22 -7.76 -14.18 -4.26
CA LEU A 22 -6.96 -15.35 -4.62
C LEU A 22 -6.20 -15.15 -5.93
N ILE A 23 -6.85 -14.61 -6.98
CA ILE A 23 -6.19 -14.26 -8.24
C ILE A 23 -5.09 -13.21 -8.02
N MET A 24 -5.36 -12.18 -7.20
CA MET A 24 -4.38 -11.13 -6.89
C MET A 24 -3.17 -11.68 -6.11
N LEU A 25 -3.38 -12.62 -5.18
CA LEU A 25 -2.29 -13.28 -4.45
C LEU A 25 -1.46 -14.19 -5.37
N ILE A 26 -2.08 -14.93 -6.30
CA ILE A 26 -1.35 -15.73 -7.28
C ILE A 26 -0.52 -14.82 -8.19
N PHE A 27 -1.11 -13.74 -8.69
CA PHE A 27 -0.40 -12.74 -9.48
C PHE A 27 0.77 -12.14 -8.70
N TYR A 28 0.55 -11.80 -7.43
CA TYR A 28 1.58 -11.30 -6.52
C TYR A 28 2.78 -12.27 -6.45
N VAL A 29 2.53 -13.56 -6.26
CA VAL A 29 3.60 -14.58 -6.18
C VAL A 29 4.35 -14.71 -7.50
N ILE A 30 3.65 -14.71 -8.64
CA ILE A 30 4.28 -14.80 -9.97
C ILE A 30 5.22 -13.60 -10.18
N VAL A 31 4.74 -12.39 -9.89
CA VAL A 31 5.54 -11.18 -10.07
C VAL A 31 6.70 -11.12 -9.08
N PHE A 32 6.52 -11.59 -7.85
CA PHE A 32 7.59 -11.74 -6.88
C PHE A 32 8.70 -12.66 -7.40
N VAL A 33 8.36 -13.86 -7.87
CA VAL A 33 9.34 -14.83 -8.40
C VAL A 33 10.09 -14.26 -9.59
N PHE A 34 9.38 -13.60 -10.52
CA PHE A 34 9.98 -12.95 -11.68
C PHE A 34 10.96 -11.83 -11.25
N SER A 35 10.54 -10.97 -10.32
CA SER A 35 11.35 -9.84 -9.83
C SER A 35 12.59 -10.31 -9.08
N PHE A 36 12.44 -11.33 -8.23
CA PHE A 36 13.53 -11.91 -7.47
C PHE A 36 14.56 -12.55 -8.40
N ASN A 37 14.13 -13.38 -9.36
CA ASN A 37 15.01 -14.05 -10.31
C ASN A 37 15.79 -13.06 -11.20
N ASN A 38 15.13 -12.00 -11.69
CA ASN A 38 15.81 -10.94 -12.43
C ASN A 38 16.89 -10.26 -11.56
N SER A 39 16.56 -9.90 -10.32
CA SER A 39 17.52 -9.19 -9.46
C SER A 39 18.77 -9.99 -9.16
N VAL A 40 18.57 -11.29 -8.98
CA VAL A 40 19.59 -12.26 -8.69
C VAL A 40 20.47 -12.58 -9.92
N SER A 41 19.89 -12.58 -11.12
CA SER A 41 20.62 -12.81 -12.38
C SER A 41 21.38 -11.58 -12.90
N PHE A 42 20.88 -10.36 -12.61
CA PHE A 42 21.43 -9.13 -13.17
C PHE A 42 22.58 -8.47 -12.37
N ARG A 43 22.87 -8.85 -11.12
CA ARG A 43 23.98 -8.21 -10.37
C ARG A 43 24.50 -9.04 -9.19
N SER A 44 25.82 -9.22 -9.19
CA SER A 44 26.66 -9.71 -8.09
C SER A 44 26.37 -9.03 -6.75
N GLU A 45 26.25 -9.83 -5.68
CA GLU A 45 26.63 -9.59 -4.28
C GLU A 45 26.22 -8.28 -3.56
N ASN A 46 25.51 -7.35 -4.21
CA ASN A 46 25.08 -6.10 -3.58
C ASN A 46 23.79 -6.34 -2.80
N ILE A 47 23.97 -6.73 -1.53
CA ILE A 47 22.90 -6.96 -0.55
C ILE A 47 21.91 -5.77 -0.49
N GLY A 48 22.38 -4.54 -0.65
CA GLY A 48 21.53 -3.34 -0.69
C GLY A 48 20.46 -3.35 -1.80
N ASN A 49 20.74 -3.95 -2.96
CA ASN A 49 19.76 -4.05 -4.04
C ASN A 49 18.62 -5.03 -3.70
N LEU A 50 18.91 -6.09 -2.93
CA LEU A 50 17.89 -7.04 -2.47
C LEU A 50 16.91 -6.36 -1.51
N PHE A 51 17.40 -5.44 -0.68
CA PHE A 51 16.54 -4.68 0.24
C PHE A 51 15.64 -3.71 -0.50
N MET A 52 16.18 -2.93 -1.43
CA MET A 52 15.35 -2.05 -2.27
C MET A 52 14.30 -2.84 -3.06
N LEU A 53 14.66 -4.03 -3.57
CA LEU A 53 13.69 -4.91 -4.23
C LEU A 53 12.60 -5.41 -3.28
N PHE A 54 12.98 -5.81 -2.07
CA PHE A 54 12.03 -6.23 -1.05
C PHE A 54 11.04 -5.11 -0.76
N THR A 55 11.51 -3.88 -0.53
CA THR A 55 10.60 -2.77 -0.27
C THR A 55 9.76 -2.40 -1.47
N TYR A 56 10.33 -2.42 -2.68
CA TYR A 56 9.57 -2.15 -3.89
C TYR A 56 8.47 -3.19 -4.07
N SER A 57 8.79 -4.48 -3.93
CA SER A 57 7.78 -5.54 -4.06
C SER A 57 6.69 -5.44 -2.99
N THR A 58 7.06 -5.18 -1.73
CA THR A 58 6.12 -5.06 -0.63
C THR A 58 5.28 -3.81 -0.70
N CYS A 59 5.83 -2.65 -1.05
CA CYS A 59 5.05 -1.41 -1.13
C CYS A 59 4.28 -1.31 -2.46
N TYR A 60 4.91 -1.66 -3.58
CA TYR A 60 4.29 -1.53 -4.91
C TYR A 60 3.20 -2.58 -5.15
N TYR A 61 3.50 -3.86 -4.97
CA TYR A 61 2.51 -4.90 -5.27
C TYR A 61 1.44 -5.02 -4.17
N SER A 62 1.78 -4.77 -2.89
CA SER A 62 0.75 -4.76 -1.85
C SER A 62 -0.21 -3.59 -1.99
N THR A 63 0.20 -2.46 -2.58
CA THR A 63 -0.76 -1.36 -2.83
C THR A 63 -1.76 -1.72 -3.93
N LEU A 64 -1.37 -2.47 -4.96
CA LEU A 64 -2.34 -3.03 -5.92
C LEU A 64 -3.35 -3.97 -5.25
N VAL A 65 -2.88 -4.83 -4.35
CA VAL A 65 -3.77 -5.68 -3.54
C VAL A 65 -4.68 -4.79 -2.67
N ALA A 66 -4.13 -3.81 -1.96
CA ALA A 66 -4.87 -2.86 -1.13
C ALA A 66 -5.96 -2.11 -1.89
N MET A 67 -5.68 -1.70 -3.13
CA MET A 67 -6.66 -1.04 -3.99
C MET A 67 -7.82 -1.96 -4.34
N SER A 68 -7.50 -3.18 -4.77
CA SER A 68 -8.50 -4.18 -5.12
C SER A 68 -9.40 -4.52 -3.92
N LEU A 69 -8.79 -4.55 -2.73
CA LEU A 69 -9.47 -4.75 -1.46
C LEU A 69 -10.40 -3.58 -1.14
N GLY A 70 -9.93 -2.33 -1.22
CA GLY A 70 -10.74 -1.13 -0.97
C GLY A 70 -11.91 -0.99 -1.95
N TYR A 71 -11.72 -1.39 -3.20
CA TYR A 71 -12.81 -1.48 -4.16
C TYR A 71 -13.82 -2.58 -3.77
N SER A 72 -13.35 -3.79 -3.46
CA SER A 72 -14.22 -4.91 -3.12
C SER A 72 -15.02 -4.67 -1.84
N SER A 73 -14.40 -4.08 -0.81
CA SER A 73 -15.07 -3.76 0.46
C SER A 73 -16.11 -2.66 0.32
N PHE A 74 -16.02 -1.82 -0.70
CA PHE A 74 -17.03 -0.80 -0.98
C PHE A 74 -18.22 -1.38 -1.75
N PHE A 75 -17.96 -2.06 -2.87
CA PHE A 75 -19.03 -2.52 -3.76
C PHE A 75 -19.71 -3.81 -3.31
N ALA A 76 -19.05 -4.67 -2.51
CA ALA A 76 -19.71 -5.83 -1.92
C ALA A 76 -20.94 -5.45 -1.07
N GLU A 77 -20.90 -4.28 -0.41
CA GLU A 77 -22.02 -3.76 0.36
C GLU A 77 -23.12 -3.11 -0.51
N MET A 78 -22.75 -2.49 -1.64
CA MET A 78 -23.71 -1.89 -2.58
C MET A 78 -24.47 -2.95 -3.39
N ASP A 79 -23.78 -3.95 -3.94
CA ASP A 79 -24.39 -4.97 -4.81
C ASP A 79 -25.17 -6.03 -4.00
N GLY A 80 -24.77 -6.30 -2.75
CA GLY A 80 -25.35 -7.34 -1.91
C GLY A 80 -26.75 -7.06 -1.36
N LYS A 81 -27.38 -5.91 -1.67
CA LYS A 81 -28.60 -5.40 -0.99
C LYS A 81 -28.47 -5.36 0.54
N ALA A 82 -27.24 -5.38 1.07
CA ALA A 82 -26.97 -5.33 2.51
C ALA A 82 -27.41 -4.00 3.14
N ILE A 83 -27.58 -2.96 2.32
CA ILE A 83 -28.18 -1.68 2.74
C ILE A 83 -29.63 -1.89 3.25
N ASN A 84 -30.41 -2.79 2.65
CA ASN A 84 -31.78 -3.09 3.09
C ASN A 84 -31.82 -3.93 4.38
N THR A 85 -30.79 -4.72 4.69
CA THR A 85 -30.70 -5.47 5.95
C THR A 85 -30.04 -4.66 7.07
N LEU A 86 -29.12 -3.75 6.75
CA LEU A 86 -28.58 -2.74 7.67
C LEU A 86 -29.61 -1.71 8.12
N LEU A 87 -30.67 -1.48 7.33
CA LEU A 87 -31.84 -0.70 7.76
C LEU A 87 -32.66 -1.36 8.88
N THR A 88 -32.47 -2.68 9.14
CA THR A 88 -33.22 -3.41 10.18
C THR A 88 -32.52 -3.47 11.54
N LYS A 89 -31.23 -3.11 11.61
CA LYS A 89 -30.47 -2.97 12.87
C LYS A 89 -29.66 -1.67 12.83
N PRO A 90 -29.86 -0.73 13.77
CA PRO A 90 -29.11 0.52 13.79
C PRO A 90 -27.64 0.25 14.13
N LEU A 91 -26.82 -0.03 13.11
CA LEU A 91 -25.38 -0.02 13.23
C LEU A 91 -24.89 1.40 12.93
N TYR A 92 -24.14 1.98 13.87
CA TYR A 92 -23.56 3.31 13.70
C TYR A 92 -22.54 3.30 12.56
N ARG A 93 -22.60 4.29 11.65
CA ARG A 93 -21.68 4.41 10.50
C ARG A 93 -20.21 4.42 10.91
N ASP A 94 -19.89 5.00 12.06
CA ASP A 94 -18.55 5.02 12.65
C ASP A 94 -18.02 3.60 12.94
N THR A 95 -18.88 2.68 13.36
CA THR A 95 -18.48 1.29 13.64
C THR A 95 -18.15 0.51 12.37
N ILE A 96 -18.81 0.86 11.26
CA ILE A 96 -18.58 0.22 9.95
C ILE A 96 -17.23 0.69 9.39
N ILE A 97 -17.00 2.00 9.34
CA ILE A 97 -15.74 2.52 8.80
C ILE A 97 -14.53 2.12 9.66
N ASN A 98 -14.66 2.11 10.99
CA ASN A 98 -13.61 1.61 11.87
C ASN A 98 -13.36 0.12 11.66
N GLY A 99 -14.41 -0.67 11.40
CA GLY A 99 -14.27 -2.08 11.02
C GLY A 99 -13.50 -2.26 9.71
N LYS A 100 -13.79 -1.44 8.69
CA LYS A 100 -13.09 -1.47 7.38
C LYS A 100 -11.63 -1.05 7.48
N LEU A 101 -11.33 0.03 8.20
CA LEU A 101 -9.96 0.48 8.43
C LEU A 101 -9.15 -0.56 9.25
N LEU A 102 -9.78 -1.19 10.25
CA LEU A 102 -9.15 -2.24 11.04
C LEU A 102 -8.89 -3.51 10.23
N ASN A 103 -9.80 -3.85 9.30
CA ASN A 103 -9.57 -4.93 8.34
C ASN A 103 -8.38 -4.61 7.40
N ALA A 104 -8.30 -3.40 6.86
CA ALA A 104 -7.16 -2.94 6.08
C ALA A 104 -5.84 -3.05 6.86
N LEU A 105 -5.83 -2.70 8.16
CA LEU A 105 -4.68 -2.90 9.03
C LEU A 105 -4.28 -4.38 9.16
N ILE A 106 -5.22 -5.26 9.49
CA ILE A 106 -4.93 -6.70 9.64
C ILE A 106 -4.41 -7.29 8.32
N LEU A 107 -5.04 -6.95 7.19
CA LEU A 107 -4.59 -7.39 5.87
C LEU A 107 -3.21 -6.84 5.51
N SER A 108 -2.90 -5.59 5.87
CA SER A 108 -1.57 -5.01 5.63
C SER A 108 -0.47 -5.79 6.38
N VAL A 109 -0.73 -6.15 7.64
CA VAL A 109 0.18 -6.97 8.45
C VAL A 109 0.30 -8.38 7.87
N GLY A 110 -0.81 -8.96 7.42
CA GLY A 110 -0.84 -10.28 6.79
C GLY A 110 -0.05 -10.33 5.47
N LEU A 111 -0.23 -9.34 4.60
CA LEU A 111 0.52 -9.20 3.36
C LEU A 111 2.00 -9.00 3.67
N PHE A 112 2.36 -8.11 4.59
CA PHE A 112 3.76 -7.94 4.98
C PHE A 112 4.37 -9.25 5.49
N ALA A 113 3.71 -9.94 6.41
CA ALA A 113 4.18 -11.23 6.91
C ALA A 113 4.35 -12.26 5.78
N PHE A 114 3.37 -12.39 4.89
CA PHE A 114 3.44 -13.28 3.73
C PHE A 114 4.66 -12.98 2.85
N THR A 115 4.91 -11.70 2.56
CA THR A 115 6.04 -11.27 1.74
C THR A 115 7.39 -11.48 2.40
N THR A 116 7.50 -11.21 3.71
CA THR A 116 8.74 -11.49 4.47
C THR A 116 9.08 -12.97 4.43
N VAL A 117 8.09 -13.87 4.58
CA VAL A 117 8.31 -15.31 4.51
C VAL A 117 8.78 -15.73 3.12
N LEU A 118 8.17 -15.20 2.06
CA LEU A 118 8.59 -15.46 0.68
C LEU A 118 10.05 -15.04 0.43
N TYR A 119 10.47 -13.87 0.92
CA TYR A 119 11.84 -13.40 0.78
C TYR A 119 12.83 -14.22 1.60
N ILE A 120 12.50 -14.58 2.85
CA ILE A 120 13.33 -15.45 3.68
C ILE A 120 13.56 -16.80 2.98
N LEU A 121 12.48 -17.41 2.47
CA LEU A 121 12.58 -18.67 1.71
C LEU A 121 13.44 -18.51 0.45
N ALA A 122 13.26 -17.42 -0.30
CA ALA A 122 14.03 -17.16 -1.51
C ALA A 122 15.53 -16.96 -1.23
N ILE A 123 15.88 -16.26 -0.15
CA ILE A 123 17.27 -16.07 0.28
C ILE A 123 17.90 -17.41 0.68
N LEU A 124 17.17 -18.23 1.46
CA LEU A 124 17.65 -19.56 1.90
C LEU A 124 17.89 -20.54 0.74
N ILE A 125 17.11 -20.43 -0.33
CA ILE A 125 17.26 -21.30 -1.51
C ILE A 125 18.42 -20.84 -2.39
N TYR A 126 18.62 -19.53 -2.53
CA TYR A 126 19.55 -19.00 -3.53
C TYR A 126 20.97 -18.76 -3.01
N TYR A 127 21.11 -18.38 -1.73
CA TYR A 127 22.41 -18.04 -1.16
C TYR A 127 22.97 -19.21 -0.34
N ASN A 128 24.22 -19.58 -0.63
CA ASN A 128 24.91 -20.66 0.08
C ASN A 128 25.21 -20.33 1.55
N ASP A 129 25.54 -19.06 1.85
CA ASP A 129 25.77 -18.55 3.21
C ASP A 129 24.75 -17.45 3.56
N PRO A 130 23.53 -17.82 4.00
CA PRO A 130 22.44 -16.86 4.16
C PRO A 130 22.55 -16.03 5.45
N VAL A 131 23.42 -16.40 6.41
CA VAL A 131 23.44 -15.82 7.77
C VAL A 131 23.73 -14.32 7.77
N GLU A 132 24.69 -13.86 6.98
CA GLU A 132 25.07 -12.44 6.90
C GLU A 132 23.94 -11.61 6.29
N ILE A 133 23.32 -12.10 5.21
CA ILE A 133 22.22 -11.44 4.51
C ILE A 133 20.97 -11.35 5.41
N LEU A 134 20.62 -12.43 6.12
CA LEU A 134 19.49 -12.41 7.05
C LEU A 134 19.70 -11.41 8.18
N SER A 135 20.92 -11.29 8.73
CA SER A 135 21.20 -10.35 9.82
C SER A 135 20.93 -8.89 9.41
N LEU A 136 21.35 -8.52 8.21
CA LEU A 136 21.09 -7.19 7.63
C LEU A 136 19.61 -7.00 7.30
N PHE A 137 18.95 -8.03 6.77
CA PHE A 137 17.51 -8.01 6.47
C PHE A 137 16.67 -7.74 7.72
N PHE A 138 17.00 -8.41 8.84
CA PHE A 138 16.29 -8.22 10.10
C PHE A 138 16.47 -6.81 10.70
N ASN A 139 17.60 -6.14 10.46
CA ASN A 139 17.80 -4.79 10.96
C ASN A 139 16.86 -3.76 10.30
N ILE A 140 16.63 -3.90 8.99
CA ILE A 140 15.81 -2.96 8.20
C ILE A 140 14.32 -3.32 8.25
N LEU A 141 13.99 -4.56 8.62
CA LEU A 141 12.62 -5.09 8.66
C LEU A 141 11.61 -4.19 9.41
N PRO A 142 11.91 -3.58 10.58
CA PRO A 142 10.99 -2.68 11.26
C PRO A 142 10.66 -1.41 10.46
N LEU A 143 11.65 -0.83 9.78
CA LEU A 143 11.45 0.34 8.92
C LEU A 143 10.54 -0.02 7.74
N MET A 144 10.78 -1.17 7.11
CA MET A 144 9.96 -1.65 5.99
C MET A 144 8.53 -1.98 6.42
N PHE A 145 8.36 -2.58 7.59
CA PHE A 145 7.04 -2.85 8.16
C PHE A 145 6.24 -1.56 8.26
N PHE A 146 6.84 -0.51 8.84
CA PHE A 146 6.17 0.78 9.00
C PHE A 146 5.82 1.42 7.65
N LEU A 147 6.76 1.47 6.71
CA LEU A 147 6.55 2.04 5.37
C LEU A 147 5.45 1.31 4.58
N SER A 148 5.45 -0.04 4.63
CA SER A 148 4.49 -0.86 3.91
C SER A 148 3.06 -0.63 4.41
N ILE A 149 2.88 -0.55 5.72
CA ILE A 149 1.58 -0.26 6.35
C ILE A 149 1.09 1.12 5.92
N LEU A 150 1.93 2.14 5.99
CA LEU A 150 1.57 3.49 5.54
C LEU A 150 1.10 3.47 4.09
N CYS A 151 1.88 2.87 3.18
CA CYS A 151 1.52 2.80 1.77
C CYS A 151 0.18 2.07 1.54
N ILE A 152 0.00 0.90 2.16
CA ILE A 152 -1.21 0.11 2.00
C ILE A 152 -2.44 0.87 2.49
N ILE A 153 -2.38 1.49 3.67
CA ILE A 153 -3.48 2.27 4.23
C ILE A 153 -3.78 3.50 3.35
N PHE A 154 -2.75 4.21 2.88
CA PHE A 154 -2.92 5.35 2.01
C PHE A 154 -3.70 4.96 0.76
N PHE A 155 -3.25 3.95 0.02
CA PHE A 155 -3.93 3.52 -1.21
C PHE A 155 -5.30 2.90 -0.95
N TYR A 156 -5.48 2.13 0.12
CA TYR A 156 -6.79 1.62 0.52
C TYR A 156 -7.77 2.76 0.80
N SER A 157 -7.35 3.77 1.57
CA SER A 157 -8.18 4.93 1.86
C SER A 157 -8.51 5.71 0.58
N LEU A 158 -7.51 5.91 -0.28
CA LEU A 158 -7.68 6.63 -1.54
C LEU A 158 -8.68 5.91 -2.47
N THR A 159 -8.62 4.59 -2.60
CA THR A 159 -9.61 3.86 -3.42
C THR A 159 -11.00 3.93 -2.82
N MET A 160 -11.14 3.80 -1.51
CA MET A 160 -12.41 4.02 -0.82
C MET A 160 -12.96 5.41 -1.10
N MET A 161 -12.12 6.46 -1.07
CA MET A 161 -12.53 7.83 -1.41
C MET A 161 -13.11 7.92 -2.81
N VAL A 162 -12.42 7.33 -3.79
CA VAL A 162 -12.82 7.37 -5.20
C VAL A 162 -14.14 6.63 -5.41
N CYS A 163 -14.32 5.48 -4.75
CA CYS A 163 -15.58 4.74 -4.78
C CYS A 163 -16.72 5.48 -4.07
N ILE A 164 -16.40 6.30 -3.05
CA ILE A 164 -17.38 7.18 -2.40
C ILE A 164 -17.81 8.32 -3.33
N LEU A 165 -16.91 8.88 -4.13
CA LEU A 165 -17.22 10.02 -5.00
C LEU A 165 -17.91 9.61 -6.31
N ILE A 166 -17.55 8.44 -6.84
CA ILE A 166 -18.03 7.95 -8.13
C ILE A 166 -19.14 6.91 -7.90
N LYS A 167 -20.33 7.16 -8.46
CA LYS A 167 -21.47 6.24 -8.34
C LYS A 167 -21.30 4.98 -9.19
N ASP A 168 -20.71 5.13 -10.38
CA ASP A 168 -20.55 4.03 -11.32
C ASP A 168 -19.39 3.11 -10.92
N GLN A 169 -19.71 1.83 -10.73
CA GLN A 169 -18.76 0.80 -10.29
C GLN A 169 -17.54 0.70 -11.22
N VAL A 170 -17.76 0.59 -12.53
CA VAL A 170 -16.67 0.48 -13.52
C VAL A 170 -15.80 1.74 -13.55
N LEU A 171 -16.41 2.92 -13.50
CA LEU A 171 -15.69 4.19 -13.53
C LEU A 171 -14.84 4.39 -12.27
N SER A 172 -15.33 3.92 -11.12
CA SER A 172 -14.60 4.02 -9.85
C SER A 172 -13.34 3.13 -9.81
N LEU A 173 -13.43 1.90 -10.35
CA LEU A 173 -12.28 1.00 -10.48
C LEU A 173 -11.25 1.61 -11.45
N PHE A 174 -11.72 2.08 -12.61
CA PHE A 174 -10.84 2.69 -13.59
C PHE A 174 -10.14 3.95 -13.05
N SER A 175 -10.89 4.83 -12.38
CA SER A 175 -10.35 6.06 -11.77
C SER A 175 -9.34 5.77 -10.65
N SER A 176 -9.63 4.80 -9.79
CA SER A 176 -8.67 4.39 -8.74
C SER A 176 -7.40 3.81 -9.34
N CYS A 177 -7.50 2.95 -10.37
CA CYS A 177 -6.36 2.44 -11.13
C CYS A 177 -5.52 3.57 -11.75
N LEU A 178 -6.16 4.54 -12.40
CA LEU A 178 -5.48 5.71 -12.96
C LEU A 178 -4.75 6.53 -11.90
N LEU A 179 -5.38 6.78 -10.75
CA LEU A 179 -4.75 7.53 -9.65
C LEU A 179 -3.50 6.81 -9.13
N TRP A 180 -3.54 5.48 -9.04
CA TRP A 180 -2.36 4.71 -8.68
C TRP A 180 -1.26 4.80 -9.73
N ILE A 181 -1.56 4.64 -11.02
CA ILE A 181 -0.56 4.81 -12.10
C ILE A 181 0.07 6.21 -12.05
N ILE A 182 -0.74 7.24 -11.83
CA ILE A 182 -0.24 8.62 -11.74
C ILE A 182 0.69 8.78 -10.53
N LEU A 183 0.25 8.37 -9.34
CA LEU A 183 0.99 8.59 -8.09
C LEU A 183 2.23 7.70 -7.97
N PHE A 184 2.18 6.44 -8.38
CA PHE A 184 3.28 5.48 -8.20
C PHE A 184 4.26 5.47 -9.37
N TYR A 185 3.75 5.61 -10.60
CA TYR A 185 4.55 5.42 -11.81
C TYR A 185 4.88 6.77 -12.46
N LEU A 186 3.89 7.55 -12.89
CA LEU A 186 4.15 8.77 -13.67
C LEU A 186 4.90 9.84 -12.89
N ILE A 187 4.48 10.17 -11.67
CA ILE A 187 5.09 11.28 -10.90
C ILE A 187 6.50 10.92 -10.43
N ASN A 188 6.75 9.64 -10.15
CA ASN A 188 8.06 9.16 -9.71
C ASN A 188 9.05 8.95 -10.86
N ASP A 189 8.58 8.84 -12.09
CA ASP A 189 9.45 8.59 -13.22
C ASP A 189 10.31 9.83 -13.51
N ASN A 190 11.63 9.66 -13.42
CA ASN A 190 12.62 10.67 -13.76
C ASN A 190 12.41 11.21 -15.18
N TRP A 191 11.79 10.43 -16.08
CA TRP A 191 11.43 10.95 -17.39
C TRP A 191 10.37 12.04 -17.27
N PHE A 192 9.24 11.81 -16.59
CA PHE A 192 8.20 12.82 -16.48
C PHE A 192 8.67 14.03 -15.65
N ALA A 193 9.15 13.78 -14.42
CA ALA A 193 9.60 14.86 -13.54
C ALA A 193 10.82 15.61 -14.10
N GLY A 194 11.75 14.89 -14.72
CA GLY A 194 12.95 15.44 -15.36
C GLY A 194 12.65 16.23 -16.64
N TYR A 195 11.68 15.82 -17.46
CA TYR A 195 11.28 16.64 -18.61
C TYR A 195 10.60 17.94 -18.18
N VAL A 196 9.79 17.90 -17.11
CA VAL A 196 9.19 19.12 -16.56
C VAL A 196 10.27 20.02 -15.96
N SER A 197 11.20 19.48 -15.18
CA SER A 197 12.30 20.25 -14.58
C SER A 197 13.21 20.88 -15.66
N TYR A 198 13.49 20.13 -16.73
CA TYR A 198 14.24 20.59 -17.88
C TYR A 198 13.54 21.74 -18.62
N PHE A 199 12.22 21.64 -18.83
CA PHE A 199 11.44 22.70 -19.47
C PHE A 199 11.51 24.03 -18.69
N PHE A 200 11.43 23.96 -17.36
CA PHE A 200 11.49 25.12 -16.47
C PHE A 200 12.91 25.52 -16.04
N HIS A 201 13.95 24.81 -16.50
CA HIS A 201 15.36 25.04 -16.16
C HIS A 201 15.65 25.08 -14.65
N SER A 202 14.94 24.27 -13.87
CA SER A 202 15.09 24.25 -12.40
C SER A 202 15.09 22.83 -11.88
N SER A 203 16.25 22.36 -11.42
CA SER A 203 16.42 21.03 -10.82
C SER A 203 15.61 20.84 -9.53
N GLU A 204 15.30 21.93 -8.82
CA GLU A 204 14.47 21.88 -7.61
C GLU A 204 13.02 21.43 -7.91
N LEU A 205 12.51 21.70 -9.11
CA LEU A 205 11.16 21.26 -9.48
C LEU A 205 11.07 19.74 -9.63
N GLU A 206 12.15 19.07 -10.02
CA GLU A 206 12.16 17.61 -10.13
C GLU A 206 11.90 16.97 -8.77
N TYR A 207 12.67 17.38 -7.76
CA TYR A 207 12.49 16.91 -6.39
C TYR A 207 11.11 17.28 -5.82
N LEU A 208 10.60 18.47 -6.14
CA LEU A 208 9.29 18.90 -5.70
C LEU A 208 8.18 18.01 -6.29
N ILE A 209 8.22 17.74 -7.60
CA ILE A 209 7.27 16.88 -8.29
C ILE A 209 7.35 15.46 -7.72
N CYS A 210 8.56 14.88 -7.65
CA CYS A 210 8.77 13.55 -7.12
C CYS A 210 8.32 13.43 -5.65
N SER A 211 8.46 14.48 -4.84
CA SER A 211 8.05 14.47 -3.42
C SER A 211 6.53 14.31 -3.19
N PHE A 212 5.71 14.48 -4.23
CA PHE A 212 4.28 14.15 -4.15
C PHE A 212 4.00 12.65 -4.34
N SER A 213 4.95 11.89 -4.86
CA SER A 213 4.80 10.45 -5.02
C SER A 213 5.09 9.71 -3.71
N PRO A 214 4.17 8.87 -3.23
CA PRO A 214 4.45 7.95 -2.13
C PRO A 214 5.64 7.01 -2.42
N SER A 215 5.89 6.64 -3.68
CA SER A 215 6.96 5.72 -4.04
C SER A 215 8.34 6.37 -3.92
N TRP A 216 8.46 7.64 -4.34
CA TRP A 216 9.66 8.43 -4.12
C TRP A 216 9.95 8.59 -2.63
N LEU A 217 8.93 8.93 -1.82
CA LEU A 217 9.08 9.06 -0.37
C LEU A 217 9.52 7.76 0.30
N VAL A 218 9.05 6.61 -0.18
CA VAL A 218 9.52 5.29 0.28
C VAL A 218 10.98 5.08 -0.10
N HIS A 219 11.34 5.36 -1.35
CA HIS A 219 12.72 5.22 -1.83
C HIS A 219 13.69 6.10 -1.04
N SER A 220 13.38 7.38 -0.85
CA SER A 220 14.24 8.31 -0.12
C SER A 220 14.41 7.96 1.35
N VAL A 221 13.39 7.36 1.98
CA VAL A 221 13.49 6.87 3.36
C VAL A 221 14.36 5.61 3.46
N LEU A 222 14.36 4.75 2.44
CA LEU A 222 15.17 3.52 2.40
C LEU A 222 16.65 3.74 2.18
N GLU A 223 17.04 4.90 1.65
CA GLU A 223 18.46 5.29 1.57
C GLU A 223 19.07 5.48 2.97
N GLN A 224 18.24 5.59 4.02
CA GLN A 224 18.67 5.69 5.41
C GLN A 224 18.75 4.29 6.08
N PRO A 225 19.79 4.03 6.90
CA PRO A 225 20.03 2.70 7.46
C PRO A 225 19.03 2.29 8.56
N ASP A 226 18.52 3.26 9.34
CA ASP A 226 17.71 2.99 10.54
C ASP A 226 16.48 3.91 10.64
N LEU A 227 15.42 3.43 11.31
CA LEU A 227 14.20 4.20 11.61
C LEU A 227 14.46 5.50 12.40
N LEU A 228 15.47 5.49 13.27
CA LEU A 228 15.86 6.67 14.04
C LEU A 228 16.58 7.71 13.16
N MET A 229 17.37 7.26 12.19
CA MET A 229 18.03 8.15 11.22
C MET A 229 17.02 8.70 10.19
N ALA A 230 16.04 7.89 9.81
CA ALA A 230 14.91 8.32 8.98
C ALA A 230 14.00 9.38 9.65
N THR A 231 14.10 9.57 10.96
CA THR A 231 13.25 10.51 11.74
C THR A 231 14.00 11.71 12.32
N THR A 232 15.34 11.75 12.28
CA THR A 232 16.16 12.81 12.91
C THR A 232 16.87 13.71 11.90
N VAL A 233 17.51 14.79 12.39
CA VAL A 233 17.94 16.06 11.77
C VAL A 233 18.73 15.99 10.43
N TYR A 234 19.21 14.82 9.99
CA TYR A 234 19.82 14.62 8.65
C TYR A 234 18.93 13.85 7.66
N GLY A 235 17.85 13.23 8.14
CA GLY A 235 16.85 12.50 7.38
C GLY A 235 15.84 13.46 6.77
N ASN A 236 15.69 13.34 5.45
CA ASN A 236 14.66 14.00 4.67
C ASN A 236 13.31 13.87 5.40
N THR A 237 12.53 14.95 5.49
CA THR A 237 11.19 15.00 6.13
C THR A 237 10.13 14.07 5.50
N ASP A 238 10.57 13.10 4.70
CA ASP A 238 9.77 12.29 3.80
C ASP A 238 8.97 11.22 4.53
N LEU A 239 9.49 10.62 5.61
CA LEU A 239 8.70 9.73 6.47
C LEU A 239 7.55 10.49 7.14
N ILE A 240 7.82 11.72 7.61
CA ILE A 240 6.81 12.59 8.22
C ILE A 240 5.78 13.00 7.16
N LYS A 241 6.21 13.38 5.95
CA LYS A 241 5.30 13.69 4.83
C LYS A 241 4.42 12.51 4.47
N LEU A 242 4.99 11.30 4.35
CA LEU A 242 4.24 10.09 4.03
C LEU A 242 3.19 9.81 5.11
N SER A 243 3.60 9.83 6.38
CA SER A 243 2.68 9.66 7.51
C SER A 243 1.56 10.71 7.48
N LEU A 244 1.89 11.96 7.23
CA LEU A 244 0.92 13.05 7.12
C LEU A 244 -0.05 12.85 5.94
N TYR A 245 0.44 12.42 4.78
CA TYR A 245 -0.41 12.08 3.63
C TYR A 245 -1.39 10.97 3.97
N THR A 246 -0.91 9.90 4.63
CA THR A 246 -1.79 8.79 5.05
C THR A 246 -2.86 9.25 6.04
N PHE A 247 -2.49 10.11 6.99
CA PHE A 247 -3.41 10.60 8.00
C PHE A 247 -4.49 11.51 7.38
N ILE A 248 -4.08 12.41 6.50
CA ILE A 248 -5.00 13.28 5.77
C ILE A 248 -5.96 12.47 4.91
N THR A 249 -5.48 11.48 4.14
CA THR A 249 -6.39 10.68 3.30
C THR A 249 -7.37 9.85 4.12
N VAL A 250 -6.93 9.29 5.24
CA VAL A 250 -7.83 8.58 6.18
C VAL A 250 -8.89 9.53 6.76
N ILE A 251 -8.53 10.75 7.14
CA ILE A 251 -9.51 11.73 7.65
C ILE A 251 -10.50 12.15 6.55
N ILE A 252 -10.01 12.47 5.35
CA ILE A 252 -10.87 12.90 4.25
C ILE A 252 -11.85 11.79 3.87
N THR A 253 -11.38 10.53 3.81
CA THR A 253 -12.24 9.37 3.53
C THR A 253 -13.27 9.15 4.62
N TYR A 254 -12.87 9.32 5.88
CA TYR A 254 -13.78 9.27 7.02
C TYR A 254 -14.91 10.31 6.90
N ILE A 255 -14.55 11.56 6.63
CA ILE A 255 -15.51 12.66 6.44
C ILE A 255 -16.41 12.41 5.23
N ALA A 256 -15.84 11.96 4.10
CA ALA A 256 -16.58 11.68 2.88
C ALA A 256 -17.60 10.55 3.09
N PHE A 257 -17.23 9.50 3.84
CA PHE A 257 -18.11 8.39 4.15
C PHE A 257 -19.28 8.79 5.05
N ILE A 258 -19.03 9.63 6.06
CA ILE A 258 -20.09 10.12 6.95
C ILE A 258 -21.07 11.01 6.21
N ARG A 259 -20.56 11.92 5.36
CA ARG A 259 -21.37 12.90 4.62
C ARG A 259 -22.13 12.32 3.43
N ARG A 260 -21.79 11.11 2.95
CA ARG A 260 -22.51 10.48 1.85
C ARG A 260 -23.90 10.08 2.34
N ASP A 261 -24.91 10.85 1.95
CA ASP A 261 -26.30 10.47 2.11
C ASP A 261 -26.61 9.28 1.20
N ILE A 262 -27.08 8.19 1.82
CA ILE A 262 -27.55 6.99 1.13
C ILE A 262 -28.97 7.30 0.68
N ASN A 263 -29.11 7.93 -0.48
CA ASN A 263 -30.36 7.99 -1.24
C ASN A 263 -30.21 7.14 -2.50
#